data_AF-A0A4Y9M132-F1
#
_entry.id   AF-A0A4Y9M132-F1
#
_cell.length_a   1.000
_cell.length_b   1.000
_cell.length_c   1.000
_cell.angle_alpha   90.00
_cell.angle_beta   90.00
_cell.angle_gamma   90.00
#
_symmetry.space_group_name_H-M   'P 1'
#
loop_
_entity.id
_entity.type
_entity.pdbx_description
1 polymer ?
#
loop_
_entity_poly.entity_id
_entity_poly.type
_entity_poly.pdbx_seq_one_letter_code
_entity_poly.pdbx_strand_id
1 'polypeptide(L)'
;MGTDEAPSEFVEQMYLAVVEESWLWEVPLGVSDGHGGYEHGPWDPADCSRQLLQWFDAGLVQLYADPPDDAPRPQNVREWRAWNDGRYRLLPHPDIARAVLADPVRWTGTSDIGFLRLCPSDAGMRPDAAW
;
A
#
# COMPACT_ATOMS: atom_id res chain seq x y z
N MET A 1 -7.72 -19.18 -25.55
CA MET A 1 -8.69 -18.09 -25.71
C MET A 1 -8.77 -17.44 -24.34
N GLY A 2 -7.76 -16.62 -24.03
CA GLY A 2 -7.64 -15.96 -22.73
C GLY A 2 -8.52 -14.73 -22.77
N THR A 3 -9.47 -14.64 -21.84
CA THR A 3 -10.22 -13.42 -21.61
C THR A 3 -9.26 -12.47 -20.90
N ASP A 4 -8.65 -11.55 -21.63
CA ASP A 4 -8.15 -10.29 -21.08
C ASP A 4 -9.40 -9.50 -20.64
N GLU A 5 -10.00 -9.92 -19.54
CA GLU A 5 -10.96 -9.09 -18.84
C GLU A 5 -10.15 -7.96 -18.23
N ALA A 6 -10.47 -6.72 -18.61
CA ALA A 6 -9.88 -5.56 -17.97
C ALA A 6 -10.05 -5.69 -16.45
N PRO A 7 -9.06 -5.29 -15.64
CA PRO A 7 -9.20 -5.32 -14.20
C PRO A 7 -10.46 -4.55 -13.79
N SER A 8 -11.17 -5.03 -12.77
CA SER A 8 -12.32 -4.26 -12.28
C SER A 8 -11.85 -2.92 -11.73
N GLU A 9 -12.73 -1.90 -11.71
CA GLU A 9 -12.42 -0.60 -11.11
C GLU A 9 -11.86 -0.75 -9.69
N PHE A 10 -12.39 -1.69 -8.90
CA PHE A 10 -11.86 -2.03 -7.60
C PHE A 10 -10.37 -2.43 -7.64
N VAL A 11 -9.99 -3.33 -8.54
CA VAL A 11 -8.60 -3.79 -8.67
C VAL A 11 -7.68 -2.67 -9.15
N GLU A 12 -8.12 -1.86 -10.12
CA GLU A 12 -7.36 -0.70 -10.61
C GLU A 12 -7.09 0.31 -9.49
N GLN A 13 -8.10 0.62 -8.68
CA GLN A 13 -7.97 1.58 -7.58
C GLN A 13 -7.13 1.02 -6.43
N MET A 14 -7.24 -0.27 -6.13
CA MET A 14 -6.36 -0.93 -5.16
C MET A 14 -4.90 -0.90 -5.63
N TYR A 15 -4.64 -1.08 -6.94
CA TYR A 15 -3.31 -0.96 -7.51
C TYR A 15 -2.76 0.47 -7.38
N LEU A 16 -3.58 1.48 -7.67
CA LEU A 16 -3.20 2.88 -7.48
C LEU A 16 -2.84 3.18 -6.02
N ALA A 17 -3.63 2.70 -5.05
CA ALA A 17 -3.32 2.85 -3.63
C ALA A 17 -1.97 2.21 -3.24
N VAL A 18 -1.57 1.11 -3.89
CA VAL A 18 -0.25 0.50 -3.69
C VAL A 18 0.86 1.36 -4.28
N VAL A 19 0.70 1.85 -5.51
CA VAL A 19 1.71 2.65 -6.22
C VAL A 19 1.90 4.03 -5.58
N GLU A 20 0.83 4.63 -5.09
CA GLU A 20 0.86 5.90 -4.35
C GLU A 20 1.35 5.73 -2.90
N GLU A 21 1.66 4.48 -2.52
CA GLU A 21 2.11 4.09 -1.18
C GLU A 21 1.16 4.59 -0.09
N SER A 22 -0.17 4.46 -0.29
CA SER A 22 -1.20 4.96 0.62
C SER A 22 -1.09 4.34 2.02
N TRP A 23 -1.57 5.07 3.03
CA TRP A 23 -1.70 4.48 4.36
C TRP A 23 -2.78 3.41 4.36
N LEU A 24 -2.56 2.32 5.09
CA LEU A 24 -3.46 1.18 5.10
C LEU A 24 -4.87 1.54 5.62
N TRP A 25 -4.97 2.50 6.55
CA TRP A 25 -6.26 2.97 7.08
C TRP A 25 -7.09 3.80 6.08
N GLU A 26 -6.46 4.37 5.04
CA GLU A 26 -7.16 5.14 4.01
C GLU A 26 -7.80 4.24 2.95
N VAL A 27 -7.23 3.06 2.73
CA VAL A 27 -7.63 2.15 1.64
C VAL A 27 -9.14 1.87 1.62
N PRO A 28 -9.81 1.52 2.74
CA PRO A 28 -11.25 1.28 2.72
C PRO A 28 -12.09 2.56 2.65
N LEU A 29 -11.52 3.70 3.02
CA LEU A 29 -12.22 4.99 3.02
C LEU A 29 -12.39 5.55 1.60
N GLY A 30 -11.61 5.04 0.65
CA GLY A 30 -11.55 5.55 -0.70
C GLY A 30 -10.49 6.65 -0.85
N VAL A 31 -10.06 6.87 -2.09
CA VAL A 31 -9.08 7.89 -2.43
C VAL A 31 -9.83 9.05 -3.07
N SER A 32 -9.66 10.25 -2.51
CA SER A 32 -10.09 11.48 -3.16
C SER A 32 -8.91 12.03 -3.96
N ASP A 33 -9.11 12.27 -5.25
CA ASP A 33 -8.10 12.86 -6.14
C ASP A 33 -7.69 14.30 -5.78
N GLY A 34 -8.25 14.88 -4.70
CA GLY A 34 -7.94 16.22 -4.19
C GLY A 34 -8.38 17.36 -5.13
N HIS A 35 -8.96 17.04 -6.29
CA HIS A 35 -9.38 17.98 -7.32
C HIS A 35 -10.89 17.96 -7.59
N GLY A 36 -11.64 17.21 -6.78
CA GLY A 36 -13.10 17.18 -6.82
C GLY A 36 -13.67 16.45 -8.04
N GLY A 37 -12.88 15.55 -8.64
CA GLY A 37 -13.23 14.87 -9.89
C GLY A 37 -13.84 13.49 -9.70
N TYR A 38 -13.23 12.65 -8.86
CA TYR A 38 -13.67 11.27 -8.67
C TYR A 38 -13.46 10.82 -7.22
N GLU A 39 -14.54 10.40 -6.57
CA GLU A 39 -14.48 9.63 -5.32
C GLU A 39 -14.51 8.14 -5.70
N HIS A 40 -13.39 7.45 -5.53
CA HIS A 40 -13.33 5.99 -5.68
C HIS A 40 -13.39 5.32 -4.32
N GLY A 41 -14.15 4.24 -4.22
CA GLY A 41 -14.58 3.71 -2.92
C GLY A 41 -15.65 4.62 -2.27
N PRO A 42 -15.97 4.42 -0.99
CA PRO A 42 -15.38 3.45 -0.08
C PRO A 42 -15.65 2.01 -0.51
N TRP A 43 -14.75 1.11 -0.16
CA TRP A 43 -14.87 -0.32 -0.43
C TRP A 43 -15.05 -1.10 0.87
N ASP A 44 -15.64 -2.29 0.80
CA ASP A 44 -15.73 -3.16 1.97
C ASP A 44 -14.31 -3.49 2.46
N PRO A 45 -13.95 -3.18 3.73
CA PRO A 45 -12.64 -3.49 4.26
C PRO A 45 -12.27 -4.99 4.13
N ALA A 46 -13.24 -5.89 4.16
CA ALA A 46 -13.02 -7.32 3.94
C ALA A 46 -12.57 -7.63 2.50
N ASP A 47 -13.11 -6.93 1.50
CA ASP A 47 -12.70 -7.08 0.11
C ASP A 47 -11.31 -6.49 -0.13
N CYS A 48 -11.02 -5.31 0.45
CA CYS A 48 -9.67 -4.73 0.44
C CYS A 48 -8.64 -5.69 1.04
N SER A 49 -8.95 -6.25 2.23
CA SER A 49 -8.11 -7.24 2.92
C SER A 49 -7.84 -8.46 2.05
N ARG A 50 -8.89 -9.04 1.46
CA ARG A 50 -8.79 -10.20 0.58
C ARG A 50 -7.88 -9.93 -0.62
N GLN A 51 -8.04 -8.79 -1.29
CA GLN A 51 -7.21 -8.43 -2.44
C GLN A 51 -5.74 -8.19 -2.06
N LEU A 52 -5.49 -7.43 -0.99
CA LEU A 52 -4.12 -7.14 -0.54
C LEU A 52 -3.41 -8.40 -0.04
N LEU A 53 -4.11 -9.31 0.62
CA LEU A 53 -3.55 -10.60 1.03
C LEU A 53 -3.15 -11.46 -0.17
N GLN A 54 -3.99 -11.49 -1.21
CA GLN A 54 -3.68 -12.21 -2.44
C GLN A 54 -2.40 -11.67 -3.09
N TRP A 55 -2.26 -10.35 -3.20
CA TRP A 55 -1.06 -9.72 -3.73
C TRP A 55 0.17 -9.90 -2.83
N PHE A 56 -0.03 -9.88 -1.51
CA PHE A 56 1.05 -10.09 -0.56
C PHE A 56 1.60 -11.52 -0.66
N ASP A 57 0.72 -12.51 -0.76
CA ASP A 57 1.10 -13.92 -0.94
C ASP A 57 1.75 -14.19 -2.29
N ALA A 58 1.35 -13.44 -3.33
CA ALA A 58 2.02 -13.45 -4.63
C ALA A 58 3.36 -12.68 -4.62
N GLY A 59 3.70 -12.02 -3.52
CA GLY A 59 4.91 -11.23 -3.36
C GLY A 59 4.90 -9.92 -4.14
N LEU A 60 3.74 -9.40 -4.56
CA LEU A 60 3.57 -8.19 -5.37
C LEU A 60 3.54 -6.90 -4.52
N VAL A 61 3.05 -6.99 -3.29
CA VAL A 61 2.94 -5.86 -2.35
C VAL A 61 3.72 -6.13 -1.08
N GLN A 62 4.25 -5.07 -0.47
CA GLN A 62 4.87 -5.07 0.85
C GLN A 62 4.22 -3.97 1.72
N LEU A 63 4.44 -4.07 3.03
CA LEU A 63 4.11 -3.01 3.97
C LEU A 63 5.40 -2.40 4.51
N TYR A 64 5.38 -1.11 4.81
CA TYR A 64 6.45 -0.46 5.55
C TYR A 64 5.89 0.56 6.55
N ALA A 65 6.60 0.77 7.65
CA ALA A 65 6.37 1.91 8.54
C ALA A 65 7.32 3.05 8.18
N ASP A 66 6.82 4.28 8.31
CA ASP A 66 7.65 5.47 8.26
C ASP A 66 8.73 5.42 9.36
N PRO A 67 9.89 6.05 9.14
CA PRO A 67 10.89 6.21 10.18
C PRO A 67 10.31 6.91 11.42
N PRO A 68 10.84 6.63 12.63
CA PRO A 68 10.46 7.39 13.81
C PRO A 68 10.79 8.88 13.64
N ASP A 69 10.08 9.75 14.38
CA ASP A 69 10.21 11.20 14.21
C ASP A 69 11.59 11.77 14.53
N ASP A 70 12.37 11.07 15.36
CA ASP A 70 13.75 11.42 15.69
C ASP A 70 14.76 10.92 14.63
N ALA A 71 14.32 10.19 13.61
CA ALA A 71 15.17 9.83 12.49
C ALA A 71 15.60 11.09 11.73
N PRO A 72 16.88 11.17 11.32
CA PRO A 72 17.38 12.33 10.60
C PRO A 72 16.62 12.50 9.28
N ARG A 73 15.79 13.54 9.19
CA ARG A 73 15.06 13.93 7.98
C ARG A 73 16.05 14.52 6.96
N PRO A 74 15.89 14.24 5.66
CA PRO A 74 16.76 14.80 4.63
C PRO A 74 16.61 16.32 4.61
N GLN A 75 17.75 17.02 4.59
CA GLN A 75 17.79 18.47 4.62
C GLN A 75 17.70 19.09 3.21
N ASN A 76 17.84 18.27 2.17
CA ASN A 76 17.82 18.72 0.78
C ASN A 76 17.32 17.62 -0.17
N VAL A 77 17.04 18.01 -1.42
CA VAL A 77 16.49 17.12 -2.47
C VAL A 77 17.42 15.94 -2.78
N ARG A 78 18.73 16.11 -2.68
CA ARG A 78 19.70 15.03 -2.93
C ARG A 78 19.62 13.97 -1.83
N GLU A 79 19.58 14.40 -0.57
CA GLU A 79 19.38 13.51 0.58
C GLU A 79 18.01 12.85 0.52
N TRP A 80 16.96 13.59 0.15
CA TRP A 80 15.61 13.03 -0.01
C TRP A 80 15.57 11.93 -1.07
N ARG A 81 16.22 12.14 -2.22
CA ARG A 81 16.35 11.12 -3.28
C ARG A 81 17.15 9.90 -2.83
N ALA A 82 18.17 10.08 -1.99
CA ALA A 82 18.97 8.99 -1.44
C ALA A 82 18.27 8.28 -0.27
N TRP A 83 17.32 8.95 0.40
CA TRP A 83 16.60 8.42 1.56
C TRP A 83 15.78 7.18 1.21
N ASN A 84 15.24 7.15 -0.01
CA ASN A 84 14.56 6.00 -0.62
C ASN A 84 15.43 5.23 -1.62
N ASP A 85 16.74 5.20 -1.37
CA ASP A 85 17.58 4.05 -1.74
C ASP A 85 18.76 3.89 -0.75
N GLY A 86 18.46 4.07 0.55
CA GLY A 86 19.45 4.10 1.63
C GLY A 86 18.94 3.94 3.07
N ARG A 87 17.62 3.72 3.22
CA ARG A 87 16.87 3.19 4.38
C ARG A 87 16.49 4.18 5.48
N TYR A 88 15.17 4.40 5.59
CA TYR A 88 14.41 3.99 6.79
C TYR A 88 12.97 3.54 6.43
N ARG A 89 12.82 2.58 5.51
CA ARG A 89 11.58 1.80 5.43
C ARG A 89 11.69 0.66 6.44
N LEU A 90 10.93 0.74 7.53
CA LEU A 90 10.89 -0.35 8.48
C LEU A 90 9.87 -1.36 7.96
N LEU A 91 10.37 -2.37 7.24
CA LEU A 91 9.55 -3.49 6.83
C LEU A 91 9.24 -4.33 8.08
N PRO A 92 7.96 -4.46 8.49
CA PRO A 92 7.60 -5.40 9.54
C PRO A 92 7.94 -6.82 9.11
N HIS A 93 8.06 -7.72 10.11
CA HIS A 93 8.20 -9.15 9.81
C HIS A 93 7.05 -9.62 8.91
N PRO A 94 7.27 -10.48 7.91
CA PRO A 94 6.21 -10.92 6.98
C PRO A 94 4.96 -11.47 7.67
N ASP A 95 5.12 -12.22 8.77
CA ASP A 95 3.98 -12.72 9.56
C ASP A 95 3.16 -11.60 10.20
N ILE A 96 3.81 -10.52 10.63
CA ILE A 96 3.15 -9.32 11.17
C ILE A 96 2.41 -8.62 10.03
N ALA A 97 3.09 -8.38 8.90
CA ALA A 97 2.47 -7.75 7.73
C ALA A 97 1.22 -8.51 7.28
N ARG A 98 1.32 -9.83 7.15
CA ARG A 98 0.21 -10.71 6.81
C ARG A 98 -0.91 -10.66 7.85
N ALA A 99 -0.59 -10.74 9.14
CA ALA A 99 -1.59 -10.68 10.21
C ALA A 99 -2.34 -9.34 10.23
N VAL A 100 -1.64 -8.24 9.95
CA VAL A 100 -2.26 -6.92 9.80
C VAL A 100 -3.18 -6.88 8.57
N LEU A 101 -2.72 -7.35 7.42
CA LEU A 101 -3.54 -7.40 6.21
C LEU A 101 -4.78 -8.28 6.37
N ALA A 102 -4.72 -9.29 7.24
CA ALA A 102 -5.84 -10.20 7.50
C ALA A 102 -6.89 -9.67 8.49
N ASP A 103 -6.64 -8.53 9.16
CA ASP A 103 -7.55 -7.95 10.14
C ASP A 103 -7.83 -6.48 9.83
N PRO A 104 -8.69 -6.19 8.82
CA PRO A 104 -8.97 -4.82 8.39
C PRO A 104 -9.61 -3.94 9.46
N VAL A 105 -10.17 -4.52 10.54
CA VAL A 105 -10.68 -3.76 11.69
C VAL A 105 -9.56 -3.02 12.43
N ARG A 106 -8.31 -3.45 12.27
CA ARG A 106 -7.14 -2.80 12.88
C ARG A 106 -6.54 -1.68 12.04
N TRP A 107 -7.03 -1.46 10.82
CA TRP A 107 -6.51 -0.42 9.94
C TRP A 107 -7.06 0.94 10.37
N THR A 108 -6.56 1.46 11.49
CA THR A 108 -7.02 2.72 12.08
C THR A 108 -5.91 3.75 12.10
N GLY A 109 -6.21 5.00 11.73
CA GLY A 109 -5.28 6.14 11.85
C GLY A 109 -4.96 6.55 13.30
N THR A 110 -5.24 5.67 14.27
CA THR A 110 -5.04 5.87 15.71
C THR A 110 -4.11 4.83 16.32
N SER A 111 -3.58 3.90 15.53
CA SER A 111 -2.65 2.86 15.99
C SER A 111 -1.39 2.83 15.14
N ASP A 112 -0.26 2.48 15.77
CA ASP A 112 1.04 2.31 15.10
C ASP A 112 0.97 1.31 13.92
N ILE A 113 0.04 0.35 13.99
CA ILE A 113 -0.23 -0.63 12.94
C ILE A 113 -0.94 0.00 11.74
N GLY A 114 -1.86 0.94 11.96
CA GLY A 114 -2.55 1.63 10.88
C GLY A 114 -1.65 2.59 10.10
N PHE A 115 -0.55 3.07 10.71
CA PHE A 115 0.45 3.90 10.02
C PHE A 115 1.36 3.11 9.07
N LEU A 116 1.13 1.80 8.89
CA LEU A 116 1.76 1.05 7.81
C LEU A 116 1.26 1.55 6.45
N ARG A 117 2.19 1.67 5.51
CA ARG A 117 1.96 2.09 4.14
C ARG A 117 2.13 0.92 3.19
N LEU A 118 1.33 0.91 2.14
CA LEU A 118 1.50 -0.01 1.02
C LEU A 118 2.76 0.38 0.23
N CYS A 119 3.41 -0.60 -0.40
CA CYS A 119 4.32 -0.33 -1.50
C CYS A 119 4.40 -1.54 -2.44
N PRO A 120 4.64 -1.32 -3.73
CA PRO A 120 4.94 -2.41 -4.63
C PRO A 120 6.30 -3.01 -4.26
N SER A 121 6.39 -4.34 -4.34
CA SER A 121 7.69 -5.02 -4.28
C SER A 121 8.43 -4.90 -5.61
N ASP A 122 9.70 -5.32 -5.64
CA ASP A 122 10.45 -5.48 -6.89
C ASP A 122 9.74 -6.39 -7.90
N ALA A 123 8.93 -7.35 -7.45
CA ALA A 123 8.14 -8.22 -8.31
C ALA A 123 6.87 -7.53 -8.80
N GLY A 124 6.20 -6.75 -7.94
CA GLY A 124 5.02 -5.94 -8.32
C GLY A 124 5.33 -4.83 -9.32
N MET A 125 6.57 -4.33 -9.34
CA MET A 125 7.01 -3.30 -10.29
C MET A 125 7.38 -3.85 -11.68
N ARG A 126 7.35 -5.17 -11.90
CA ARG A 126 7.73 -5.74 -13.19
C ARG A 126 6.61 -5.58 -14.22
N PRO A 127 6.94 -5.42 -15.52
CA PRO A 127 5.94 -5.33 -16.58
C PRO A 127 5.03 -6.56 -16.71
N ASP A 128 5.44 -7.71 -16.19
CA ASP A 128 4.71 -8.98 -16.20
C ASP A 128 4.02 -9.29 -14.87
N ALA A 129 3.98 -8.34 -13.94
CA ALA A 129 3.28 -8.49 -12.67
C ALA A 129 1.77 -8.70 -12.90
N ALA A 130 1.24 -9.81 -12.40
CA ALA A 130 -0.17 -10.16 -12.49
C ALA A 130 -0.94 -9.57 -11.29
N TRP A 131 -1.20 -8.27 -11.35
CA TRP A 131 -2.07 -7.55 -10.42
C TRP A 131 -3.54 -8.00 -10.57
#